data_AF-A0A319CSR7-F1
#
_entry.id   AF-A0A319CSR7-F1
#
_cell.length_a   1.000
_cell.length_b   1.000
_cell.length_c   1.000
_cell.angle_alpha   90.00
_cell.angle_beta   90.00
_cell.angle_gamma   90.00
#
_symmetry.space_group_name_H-M   'P 1'
#
loop_
_entity.id
_entity.type
_entity.pdbx_description
1 polymer ?
#
loop_
_entity_poly.entity_id
_entity_poly.type
_entity_poly.pdbx_seq_one_letter_code
_entity_poly.pdbx_strand_id
1 'polypeptide(L)'
;MRAKIAAEDENGTLTREIKHTIFKAYGYNRMEPFQSLFNKALNTQAPEQAVVEAMAHAIRLKLKNWHLNGHDYRATSMRGYPLITIAALHGNQDALNECLWNGVSPNQPAQWHDGLPLDYVRPCLKGIPYSLQTQGASVLETLIGVGGIFTYMHVFTHICAIGRVDLLKHAVHNGTDLGNLRSCNGNTVFQEALLLDMDQGPIIDYLFSEHYTLAYATDNEDRSAMYTSTQLGNEAFCLRLMSRPDTLANEPKKQDILLMAIEGDMRELTLELINGSDYVMGPCHSGLPFEDTPLGRALATDNAELASALLLNSNMHVPGPVKAEALQYAGVKGFGPDILAQIENLPTECPWMLS
;
A
#
# COMPACT_ATOMS: atom_id res chain seq x y z
N MET A 1 4.16 -19.45 -24.00
CA MET A 1 5.12 -18.73 -23.12
C MET A 1 6.46 -19.46 -23.02
N ARG A 2 6.50 -20.74 -22.61
CA ARG A 2 7.74 -21.57 -22.57
C ARG A 2 8.50 -21.68 -23.91
N ALA A 3 7.79 -21.80 -25.03
CA ALA A 3 8.41 -21.82 -26.37
C ALA A 3 8.89 -20.44 -26.86
N LYS A 4 8.38 -19.35 -26.27
CA LYS A 4 8.72 -17.98 -26.67
C LYS A 4 10.01 -17.50 -25.96
N ILE A 5 10.20 -17.92 -24.71
CA ILE A 5 11.44 -17.68 -23.94
C ILE A 5 12.61 -18.52 -24.48
N ALA A 6 12.37 -19.76 -24.90
CA ALA A 6 13.42 -20.59 -25.52
C ALA A 6 13.90 -20.05 -26.88
N ALA A 7 12.99 -19.50 -27.69
CA ALA A 7 13.32 -18.91 -28.99
C ALA A 7 14.06 -17.55 -28.87
N GLU A 8 13.87 -16.81 -27.77
CA GLU A 8 14.60 -15.56 -27.50
C GLU A 8 16.02 -15.80 -26.94
N ASP A 9 16.30 -16.99 -26.39
CA ASP A 9 17.63 -17.38 -25.89
C ASP A 9 18.51 -18.07 -26.96
N GLU A 10 17.93 -18.63 -28.04
CA GLU A 10 18.68 -19.19 -29.19
C GLU A 10 19.56 -18.14 -29.90
N ASN A 11 19.22 -16.86 -29.79
CA ASN A 11 20.01 -15.75 -30.34
C ASN A 11 20.96 -15.10 -29.31
N GLY A 12 20.99 -15.60 -28.06
CA GLY A 12 21.85 -15.10 -26.99
C GLY A 12 21.55 -13.67 -26.54
N THR A 13 20.39 -13.12 -26.91
CA THR A 13 20.01 -11.71 -26.71
C THR A 13 19.72 -11.40 -25.23
N LEU A 14 18.94 -12.26 -24.57
CA LEU A 14 18.64 -12.16 -23.13
C LEU A 14 19.91 -12.28 -22.27
N THR A 15 20.77 -13.24 -22.63
CA THR A 15 22.09 -13.44 -22.02
C THR A 15 23.02 -12.24 -22.27
N ARG A 16 22.92 -11.55 -23.41
CA ARG A 16 23.69 -10.34 -23.73
C ARG A 16 23.23 -9.12 -22.94
N GLU A 17 21.92 -8.89 -22.81
CA GLU A 17 21.36 -7.75 -22.06
C GLU A 17 21.59 -7.88 -20.56
N ILE A 18 21.45 -9.09 -19.99
CA ILE A 18 21.77 -9.34 -18.58
C ILE A 18 23.27 -9.15 -18.34
N LYS A 19 24.13 -9.69 -19.23
CA LYS A 19 25.59 -9.44 -19.17
C LYS A 19 25.89 -7.95 -19.25
N HIS A 20 25.34 -7.24 -20.24
CA HIS A 20 25.58 -5.81 -20.44
C HIS A 20 25.14 -4.98 -19.23
N THR A 21 23.97 -5.27 -18.66
CA THR A 21 23.44 -4.59 -17.47
C THR A 21 24.32 -4.82 -16.24
N ILE A 22 24.79 -6.05 -16.01
CA ILE A 22 25.69 -6.39 -14.90
C ILE A 22 27.09 -5.77 -15.11
N PHE A 23 27.67 -5.86 -16.32
CA PHE A 23 28.98 -5.26 -16.62
C PHE A 23 28.96 -3.74 -16.52
N LYS A 24 27.86 -3.09 -16.88
CA LYS A 24 27.66 -1.63 -16.76
C LYS A 24 27.44 -1.20 -15.29
N ALA A 25 26.90 -2.07 -14.45
CA ALA A 25 26.76 -1.82 -13.01
C ALA A 25 28.09 -1.91 -12.25
N TYR A 26 29.01 -2.80 -12.66
CA TYR A 26 30.20 -3.16 -11.87
C TYR A 26 31.57 -2.77 -12.48
N GLY A 27 31.60 -2.24 -13.71
CA GLY A 27 32.81 -1.79 -14.39
C GLY A 27 33.55 -2.95 -15.08
N TYR A 28 33.84 -2.76 -16.37
CA TYR A 28 34.26 -3.81 -17.31
C TYR A 28 35.58 -4.54 -16.98
N ASN A 29 36.45 -4.01 -16.12
CA ASN A 29 37.88 -4.35 -16.19
C ASN A 29 38.44 -5.26 -15.09
N ARG A 30 37.65 -5.83 -14.16
CA ARG A 30 38.21 -6.69 -13.07
C ARG A 30 37.32 -7.85 -12.61
N MET A 31 36.88 -8.72 -13.52
CA MET A 31 35.88 -9.76 -13.20
C MET A 31 36.14 -11.14 -13.88
N GLU A 32 37.38 -11.55 -14.18
CA GLU A 32 37.63 -12.89 -14.76
C GLU A 32 37.08 -14.08 -13.92
N PRO A 33 37.18 -14.09 -12.57
CA PRO A 33 36.58 -15.16 -11.75
C PRO A 33 35.05 -15.18 -11.83
N PHE A 34 34.44 -14.03 -12.10
CA PHE A 34 32.99 -13.85 -12.14
C PHE A 34 32.38 -14.45 -13.41
N GLN A 35 33.09 -14.36 -14.52
CA GLN A 35 32.63 -14.85 -15.82
C GLN A 35 32.50 -16.38 -15.83
N SER A 36 33.39 -17.08 -15.12
CA SER A 36 33.32 -18.54 -14.93
C SER A 36 32.11 -18.97 -14.08
N LEU A 37 31.89 -18.33 -12.92
CA LEU A 37 30.75 -18.61 -12.04
C LEU A 37 29.41 -18.27 -12.70
N PHE A 38 29.35 -17.15 -13.42
CA PHE A 38 28.15 -16.70 -14.15
C PHE A 38 27.78 -17.65 -15.31
N ASN A 39 28.76 -18.10 -16.10
CA ASN A 39 28.52 -19.09 -17.16
C ASN A 39 28.09 -20.45 -16.58
N LYS A 40 28.55 -20.81 -15.37
CA LYS A 40 28.12 -22.03 -14.68
C LYS A 40 26.70 -21.92 -14.13
N ALA A 41 26.31 -20.73 -13.65
CA ALA A 41 24.98 -20.40 -13.16
C ALA A 41 23.90 -20.44 -14.26
N LEU A 42 24.22 -19.91 -15.45
CA LEU A 42 23.32 -19.90 -16.61
C LEU A 42 22.94 -21.31 -17.12
N ASN A 43 23.76 -22.32 -16.83
CA ASN A 43 23.51 -23.71 -17.24
C ASN A 43 22.69 -24.53 -16.22
N THR A 44 22.13 -23.87 -15.19
CA THR A 44 21.28 -24.53 -14.18
C THR A 44 19.79 -24.37 -14.52
N GLN A 45 18.92 -25.24 -14.01
CA GLN A 45 17.46 -25.14 -14.21
C GLN A 45 16.84 -23.87 -13.57
N ALA A 46 17.59 -23.13 -12.77
CA ALA A 46 17.18 -21.87 -12.12
C ALA A 46 18.29 -20.80 -12.24
N PRO A 47 18.54 -20.27 -13.46
CA PRO A 47 19.70 -19.43 -13.74
C PRO A 47 19.71 -18.12 -12.94
N GLU A 48 18.55 -17.58 -12.58
CA GLU A 48 18.43 -16.36 -11.77
C GLU A 48 18.97 -16.55 -10.34
N GLN A 49 18.65 -17.68 -9.71
CA GLN A 49 19.11 -18.00 -8.36
C GLN A 49 20.64 -18.19 -8.34
N ALA A 50 21.18 -18.91 -9.31
CA ALA A 50 22.61 -19.15 -9.41
C ALA A 50 23.41 -17.86 -9.73
N VAL A 51 22.83 -16.92 -10.49
CA VAL A 51 23.44 -15.59 -10.72
C VAL A 51 23.45 -14.77 -9.44
N VAL A 52 22.35 -14.76 -8.67
CA VAL A 52 22.29 -14.08 -7.37
C VAL A 52 23.32 -14.66 -6.39
N GLU A 53 23.46 -15.98 -6.32
CA GLU A 53 24.44 -16.65 -5.46
C GLU A 53 25.88 -16.36 -5.88
N ALA A 54 26.17 -16.35 -7.19
CA ALA A 54 27.49 -15.96 -7.70
C ALA A 54 27.82 -14.49 -7.38
N MET A 55 26.82 -13.59 -7.47
CA MET A 55 26.98 -12.19 -7.07
C MET A 55 27.22 -12.04 -5.57
N ALA A 56 26.42 -12.71 -4.73
CA ALA A 56 26.60 -12.72 -3.29
C ALA A 56 27.99 -13.25 -2.91
N HIS A 57 28.46 -14.33 -3.55
CA HIS A 57 29.79 -14.88 -3.34
C HIS A 57 30.92 -13.92 -3.76
N ALA A 58 30.79 -13.27 -4.92
CA ALA A 58 31.77 -12.29 -5.38
C ALA A 58 31.83 -11.06 -4.44
N ILE A 59 30.68 -10.61 -3.93
CA ILE A 59 30.61 -9.55 -2.92
C ILE A 59 31.29 -10.02 -1.63
N ARG A 60 31.00 -11.23 -1.13
CA ARG A 60 31.68 -11.81 0.05
C ARG A 60 33.20 -11.82 -0.12
N LEU A 61 33.71 -12.30 -1.26
CA LEU A 61 35.15 -12.34 -1.53
C LEU A 61 35.76 -10.93 -1.57
N LYS A 62 35.06 -9.96 -2.18
CA LYS A 62 35.52 -8.58 -2.26
C LYS A 62 35.55 -7.90 -0.90
N LEU A 63 34.55 -8.17 -0.05
CA LEU A 63 34.48 -7.68 1.33
C LEU A 63 35.54 -8.30 2.23
N LYS A 64 35.76 -9.61 2.11
CA LYS A 64 36.83 -10.30 2.84
C LYS A 64 38.22 -9.77 2.44
N ASN A 65 38.42 -9.52 1.15
CA ASN A 65 39.65 -8.87 0.67
C ASN A 65 39.74 -7.41 1.10
N TRP A 66 38.62 -6.71 1.28
CA TRP A 66 38.60 -5.35 1.81
C TRP A 66 39.02 -5.30 3.28
N HIS A 67 38.54 -6.24 4.10
CA HIS A 67 38.96 -6.40 5.49
C HIS A 67 40.47 -6.66 5.60
N LEU A 68 40.98 -7.64 4.86
CA LEU A 68 42.39 -8.06 4.92
C LEU A 68 43.38 -6.97 4.48
N ASN A 69 42.92 -6.01 3.69
CA ASN A 69 43.74 -4.89 3.20
C ASN A 69 43.52 -3.60 4.02
N GLY A 70 42.78 -3.64 5.13
CA GLY A 70 42.55 -2.49 6.00
C GLY A 70 41.69 -1.39 5.38
N HIS A 71 40.78 -1.73 4.46
CA HIS A 71 39.88 -0.74 3.87
C HIS A 71 38.79 -0.30 4.85
N ASP A 72 38.40 0.97 4.76
CA ASP A 72 37.36 1.59 5.57
C ASP A 72 35.98 0.99 5.23
N TYR A 73 35.30 0.41 6.22
CA TYR A 73 33.94 -0.14 6.09
C TYR A 73 32.87 0.92 5.82
N ARG A 74 33.20 2.20 6.05
CA ARG A 74 32.35 3.35 5.71
C ARG A 74 32.54 3.80 4.26
N ALA A 75 33.45 3.17 3.53
CA ALA A 75 33.69 3.49 2.13
C ALA A 75 32.44 3.27 1.27
N THR A 76 32.35 4.09 0.24
CA THR A 76 31.27 4.05 -0.74
C THR A 76 31.77 3.44 -2.05
N SER A 77 30.88 2.80 -2.80
CA SER A 77 31.13 2.44 -4.20
C SER A 77 31.37 3.68 -5.07
N MET A 78 31.82 3.47 -6.31
CA MET A 78 31.95 4.54 -7.31
C MET A 78 30.63 5.27 -7.60
N ARG A 79 29.48 4.66 -7.26
CA ARG A 79 28.15 5.26 -7.40
C ARG A 79 27.65 5.90 -6.10
N GLY A 80 28.49 5.99 -5.07
CA GLY A 80 28.17 6.63 -3.79
C GLY A 80 27.34 5.79 -2.82
N TYR A 81 27.10 4.50 -3.10
CA TYR A 81 26.44 3.60 -2.16
C TYR A 81 27.41 3.11 -1.08
N PRO A 82 27.09 3.28 0.21
CA PRO A 82 27.81 2.65 1.31
C PRO A 82 27.85 1.14 1.16
N LEU A 83 28.90 0.54 1.69
CA LEU A 83 29.09 -0.90 1.64
C LEU A 83 27.93 -1.68 2.29
N ILE A 84 27.43 -1.16 3.42
CA ILE A 84 26.28 -1.71 4.14
C ILE A 84 25.00 -1.68 3.29
N THR A 85 24.79 -0.65 2.48
CA THR A 85 23.67 -0.55 1.54
C THR A 85 23.78 -1.61 0.44
N ILE A 86 24.98 -1.85 -0.08
CA ILE A 86 25.22 -2.89 -1.09
C ILE A 86 24.98 -4.28 -0.49
N ALA A 87 25.41 -4.50 0.76
CA ALA A 87 25.14 -5.74 1.47
C ALA A 87 23.64 -5.99 1.63
N ALA A 88 22.87 -4.97 2.04
CA ALA A 88 21.42 -5.04 2.18
C ALA A 88 20.71 -5.31 0.83
N LEU A 89 21.07 -4.58 -0.22
CA LEU A 89 20.53 -4.74 -1.58
C LEU A 89 20.68 -6.18 -2.11
N HIS A 90 21.81 -6.81 -1.80
CA HIS A 90 22.13 -8.15 -2.26
C HIS A 90 21.73 -9.27 -1.29
N GLY A 91 21.01 -8.95 -0.19
CA GLY A 91 20.61 -9.97 0.78
C GLY A 91 21.79 -10.66 1.47
N ASN A 92 22.96 -10.02 1.52
CA ASN A 92 24.20 -10.65 1.97
C ASN A 92 24.37 -10.45 3.49
N GLN A 93 23.82 -11.39 4.25
CA GLN A 93 23.80 -11.33 5.71
C GLN A 93 25.20 -11.25 6.34
N ASP A 94 26.18 -11.99 5.83
CA ASP A 94 27.54 -12.01 6.39
C ASP A 94 28.21 -10.65 6.19
N ALA A 95 28.09 -10.09 4.97
CA ALA A 95 28.57 -8.76 4.63
C ALA A 95 27.97 -7.66 5.52
N LEU A 96 26.66 -7.77 5.74
CA LEU A 96 25.91 -6.86 6.58
C LEU A 96 26.43 -6.89 8.03
N ASN A 97 26.54 -8.10 8.60
CA ASN A 97 27.05 -8.31 9.96
C ASN A 97 28.47 -7.77 10.13
N GLU A 98 29.35 -8.02 9.17
CA GLU A 98 30.72 -7.49 9.18
C GLU A 98 30.75 -5.96 9.19
N CYS A 99 29.92 -5.29 8.38
CA CYS A 99 29.83 -3.83 8.42
C CYS A 99 29.38 -3.34 9.82
N LEU A 100 28.34 -3.96 10.37
CA LEU A 100 27.78 -3.59 11.67
C LEU A 100 28.77 -3.83 12.83
N TRP A 101 29.48 -4.96 12.84
CA TRP A 101 30.51 -5.26 13.84
C TRP A 101 31.68 -4.27 13.82
N ASN A 102 31.96 -3.69 12.65
CA ASN A 102 32.98 -2.65 12.50
C ASN A 102 32.43 -1.23 12.73
N GLY A 103 31.26 -1.09 13.35
CA GLY A 103 30.72 0.21 13.78
C GLY A 103 30.21 1.10 12.64
N VAL A 104 29.85 0.49 11.50
CA VAL A 104 29.09 1.19 10.46
C VAL A 104 27.66 1.40 10.94
N SER A 105 27.15 2.62 10.81
CA SER A 105 25.77 2.94 11.17
C SER A 105 24.79 2.18 10.26
N PRO A 106 23.74 1.55 10.81
CA PRO A 106 22.66 0.96 10.00
C PRO A 106 21.87 2.01 9.21
N ASN A 107 22.05 3.29 9.54
CA ASN A 107 21.41 4.45 8.92
C ASN A 107 22.43 5.29 8.12
N GLN A 108 23.53 4.71 7.63
CA GLN A 108 24.47 5.45 6.79
C GLN A 108 23.83 5.78 5.43
N PRO A 109 23.59 7.06 5.09
CA PRO A 109 22.91 7.43 3.85
C PRO A 109 23.83 7.23 2.64
N ALA A 110 23.23 7.08 1.47
CA ALA A 110 23.95 7.18 0.20
C ALA A 110 24.41 8.62 -0.08
N GLN A 111 25.50 8.80 -0.84
CA GLN A 111 26.06 10.14 -1.10
C GLN A 111 25.14 11.07 -1.90
N TRP A 112 24.23 10.52 -2.70
CA TRP A 112 23.43 11.27 -3.68
C TRP A 112 21.92 11.09 -3.47
N HIS A 113 21.50 10.35 -2.45
CA HIS A 113 20.10 10.04 -2.16
C HIS A 113 19.90 9.87 -0.66
N ASP A 114 18.72 10.25 -0.17
CA ASP A 114 18.34 10.13 1.25
C ASP A 114 18.05 8.68 1.68
N GLY A 115 18.11 7.73 0.73
CA GLY A 115 17.87 6.31 0.98
C GLY A 115 18.89 5.72 1.96
N LEU A 116 18.37 5.03 2.96
CA LEU A 116 19.13 4.31 3.98
C LEU A 116 19.30 2.84 3.60
N PRO A 117 20.21 2.09 4.24
CA PRO A 117 20.43 0.67 3.92
C PRO A 117 19.14 -0.18 3.89
N LEU A 118 18.18 0.08 4.78
CA LEU A 118 16.87 -0.57 4.78
C LEU A 118 16.05 -0.28 3.50
N ASP A 119 16.17 0.92 2.94
CA ASP A 119 15.47 1.34 1.72
C ASP A 119 16.00 0.68 0.43
N TYR A 120 17.01 -0.16 0.54
CA TYR A 120 17.52 -0.95 -0.58
C TYR A 120 17.25 -2.44 -0.42
N VAL A 121 16.60 -2.86 0.66
CA VAL A 121 16.23 -4.27 0.85
C VAL A 121 15.23 -4.66 -0.23
N ARG A 122 15.54 -5.74 -0.94
CA ARG A 122 14.74 -6.19 -2.08
C ARG A 122 13.30 -6.50 -1.62
N PRO A 123 12.27 -5.91 -2.24
CA PRO A 123 10.89 -6.10 -1.80
C PRO A 123 10.43 -7.55 -2.03
N CYS A 124 9.58 -8.04 -1.12
CA CYS A 124 8.84 -9.29 -1.30
C CYS A 124 7.67 -9.05 -2.28
N LEU A 125 7.87 -9.35 -3.56
CA LEU A 125 6.82 -9.26 -4.58
C LEU A 125 6.17 -10.62 -4.84
N LYS A 126 4.86 -10.63 -5.09
CA LYS A 126 4.08 -11.81 -5.48
C LYS A 126 4.73 -12.45 -6.72
N GLY A 127 5.14 -13.71 -6.61
CA GLY A 127 5.84 -14.46 -7.67
C GLY A 127 7.37 -14.55 -7.52
N ILE A 128 7.97 -13.88 -6.53
CA ILE A 128 9.39 -14.08 -6.20
C ILE A 128 9.56 -15.43 -5.46
N PRO A 129 10.58 -16.25 -5.81
CA PRO A 129 10.90 -17.47 -5.08
C PRO A 129 11.02 -17.29 -3.57
N TYR A 130 10.44 -18.22 -2.79
CA TYR A 130 10.44 -18.19 -1.32
C TYR A 130 11.83 -17.97 -0.70
N SER A 131 12.89 -18.54 -1.29
CA SER A 131 14.28 -18.36 -0.85
C SER A 131 14.71 -16.89 -0.82
N LEU A 132 14.33 -16.09 -1.83
CA LEU A 132 14.67 -14.67 -1.90
C LEU A 132 13.86 -13.83 -0.91
N GLN A 133 12.64 -14.25 -0.59
CA GLN A 133 11.81 -13.61 0.43
C GLN A 133 12.44 -13.77 1.83
N THR A 134 12.94 -14.98 2.15
CA THR A 134 13.60 -15.24 3.44
C THR A 134 14.90 -14.46 3.64
N GLN A 135 15.65 -14.19 2.56
CA GLN A 135 16.86 -13.37 2.62
C GLN A 135 16.53 -11.90 2.92
N GLY A 136 15.49 -11.36 2.27
CA GLY A 136 15.01 -10.00 2.56
C GLY A 136 14.58 -9.84 4.02
N ALA A 137 13.80 -10.79 4.54
CA ALA A 137 13.34 -10.79 5.93
C ALA A 137 14.51 -10.79 6.94
N SER A 138 15.52 -11.64 6.76
CA SER A 138 16.70 -11.69 7.65
C SER A 138 17.48 -10.37 7.69
N VAL A 139 17.61 -9.71 6.54
CA VAL A 139 18.27 -8.39 6.45
C VAL A 139 17.44 -7.32 7.18
N LEU A 140 16.11 -7.31 6.99
CA LEU A 140 15.21 -6.40 7.72
C LEU A 140 15.36 -6.59 9.23
N GLU A 141 15.25 -7.84 9.71
CA GLU A 141 15.38 -8.18 11.12
C GLU A 141 16.71 -7.69 11.71
N THR A 142 17.80 -7.90 10.98
CA THR A 142 19.13 -7.49 11.42
C THR A 142 19.26 -5.98 11.51
N LEU A 143 18.94 -5.26 10.43
CA LEU A 143 19.08 -3.82 10.37
C LEU A 143 18.16 -3.10 11.36
N ILE A 144 16.88 -3.51 11.43
CA ILE A 144 15.93 -2.96 12.41
C ILE A 144 16.40 -3.30 13.83
N GLY A 145 16.88 -4.52 14.08
CA GLY A 145 17.35 -4.97 15.39
C GLY A 145 18.53 -4.18 15.95
N VAL A 146 19.31 -3.49 15.11
CA VAL A 146 20.46 -2.66 15.53
C VAL A 146 20.19 -1.16 15.44
N GLY A 147 18.93 -0.72 15.35
CA GLY A 147 18.56 0.70 15.33
C GLY A 147 18.32 1.28 13.93
N GLY A 148 18.15 0.42 12.92
CA GLY A 148 17.84 0.83 11.56
C GLY A 148 16.46 1.49 11.45
N ILE A 149 16.37 2.53 10.63
CA ILE A 149 15.12 3.19 10.20
C ILE A 149 15.01 3.17 8.68
N PHE A 150 13.80 3.39 8.15
CA PHE A 150 13.57 3.47 6.71
C PHE A 150 12.77 4.72 6.34
N THR A 151 12.90 5.14 5.09
CA THR A 151 12.30 6.38 4.57
C THR A 151 11.33 6.12 3.42
N TYR A 152 11.40 4.95 2.80
CA TYR A 152 10.57 4.60 1.65
C TYR A 152 9.51 3.55 1.97
N MET A 153 8.32 3.76 1.40
CA MET A 153 7.13 2.93 1.63
C MET A 153 7.32 1.45 1.31
N HIS A 154 8.22 1.10 0.38
CA HIS A 154 8.42 -0.31 0.01
C HIS A 154 8.96 -1.18 1.17
N VAL A 155 9.64 -0.59 2.16
CA VAL A 155 10.08 -1.32 3.35
C VAL A 155 8.88 -1.64 4.25
N PHE A 156 7.98 -0.66 4.42
CA PHE A 156 6.71 -0.87 5.12
C PHE A 156 5.86 -1.97 4.45
N THR A 157 5.71 -1.92 3.12
CA THR A 157 4.94 -2.95 2.40
C THR A 157 5.61 -4.32 2.47
N HIS A 158 6.95 -4.38 2.53
CA HIS A 158 7.66 -5.63 2.77
C HIS A 158 7.35 -6.17 4.18
N ILE A 159 7.40 -5.35 5.23
CA ILE A 159 7.05 -5.76 6.60
C ILE A 159 5.61 -6.27 6.68
N CYS A 160 4.68 -5.60 6.00
CA CYS A 160 3.29 -6.04 5.86
C CYS A 160 3.21 -7.40 5.14
N ALA A 161 3.97 -7.58 4.06
CA ALA A 161 3.97 -8.81 3.29
C ALA A 161 4.47 -10.04 4.05
N ILE A 162 5.36 -9.84 5.03
CA ILE A 162 5.82 -10.91 5.93
C ILE A 162 5.00 -10.98 7.23
N GLY A 163 4.01 -10.10 7.43
CA GLY A 163 3.12 -10.08 8.60
C GLY A 163 3.82 -9.76 9.93
N ARG A 164 4.96 -9.08 9.92
CA ARG A 164 5.82 -8.89 11.11
C ARG A 164 5.58 -7.54 11.80
N VAL A 165 4.46 -7.43 12.51
CA VAL A 165 4.11 -6.24 13.29
C VAL A 165 5.15 -5.88 14.36
N ASP A 166 5.88 -6.86 14.88
CA ASP A 166 6.99 -6.66 15.80
C ASP A 166 8.15 -5.88 15.16
N LEU A 167 8.46 -6.15 13.88
CA LEU A 167 9.47 -5.41 13.14
C LEU A 167 9.01 -3.98 12.86
N LEU A 168 7.74 -3.78 12.51
CA LEU A 168 7.18 -2.44 12.35
C LEU A 168 7.28 -1.64 13.65
N LYS A 169 6.87 -2.22 14.78
CA LYS A 169 6.98 -1.60 16.11
C LYS A 169 8.41 -1.20 16.44
N HIS A 170 9.37 -2.09 16.18
CA HIS A 170 10.78 -1.80 16.45
C HIS A 170 11.33 -0.71 15.54
N ALA A 171 11.00 -0.72 14.24
CA ALA A 171 11.43 0.34 13.32
C ALA A 171 10.87 1.72 13.70
N VAL A 172 9.62 1.79 14.17
CA VAL A 172 9.02 3.02 14.72
C VAL A 172 9.73 3.45 16.00
N HIS A 173 10.03 2.52 16.91
CA HIS A 173 10.81 2.81 18.12
C HIS A 173 12.19 3.39 17.81
N ASN A 174 12.83 2.91 16.73
CA ASN A 174 14.11 3.42 16.25
C ASN A 174 14.01 4.83 15.62
N GLY A 175 12.80 5.33 15.35
CA GLY A 175 12.56 6.66 14.79
C GLY A 175 12.07 6.68 13.33
N THR A 176 11.57 5.57 12.79
CA THR A 176 10.89 5.59 11.49
C THR A 176 9.61 6.41 11.56
N ASP A 177 9.50 7.43 10.72
CA ASP A 177 8.34 8.31 10.65
C ASP A 177 7.29 7.80 9.65
N LEU A 178 6.29 7.08 10.17
CA LEU A 178 5.20 6.55 9.36
C LEU A 178 4.36 7.65 8.68
N GLY A 179 4.29 8.85 9.26
CA GLY A 179 3.50 9.96 8.74
C GLY A 179 4.03 10.54 7.43
N ASN A 180 5.33 10.38 7.17
CA ASN A 180 6.00 10.86 5.96
C ASN A 180 6.16 9.79 4.88
N LEU A 181 5.82 8.52 5.16
CA LEU A 181 5.89 7.46 4.16
C LEU A 181 4.79 7.63 3.12
N ARG A 182 5.18 7.63 1.84
CA ARG A 182 4.26 7.66 0.70
C ARG A 182 4.67 6.63 -0.35
N SER A 183 3.69 5.92 -0.91
CA SER A 183 3.94 5.09 -2.09
C SER A 183 4.09 5.97 -3.34
N CYS A 184 4.44 5.36 -4.49
CA CYS A 184 4.58 6.09 -5.75
C CYS A 184 3.30 6.80 -6.20
N ASN A 185 2.12 6.34 -5.74
CA ASN A 185 0.83 6.93 -6.06
C ASN A 185 0.37 7.90 -4.95
N GLY A 186 1.18 8.12 -3.92
CA GLY A 186 0.86 8.96 -2.78
C GLY A 186 0.09 8.24 -1.66
N ASN A 187 -0.15 6.93 -1.75
CA ASN A 187 -0.86 6.21 -0.70
C ASN A 187 -0.10 6.30 0.63
N THR A 188 -0.87 6.41 1.71
CA THR A 188 -0.40 6.40 3.09
C THR A 188 -0.21 4.98 3.61
N VAL A 189 0.36 4.84 4.82
CA VAL A 189 0.59 3.52 5.44
C VAL A 189 -0.70 2.72 5.67
N PHE A 190 -1.82 3.38 5.99
CA PHE A 190 -3.10 2.70 6.17
C PHE A 190 -3.63 2.18 4.83
N GLN A 191 -3.59 3.00 3.79
CA GLN A 191 -4.08 2.62 2.46
C GLN A 191 -3.24 1.49 1.88
N GLU A 192 -1.92 1.57 1.98
CA GLU A 192 -1.04 0.49 1.56
C GLU A 192 -1.32 -0.80 2.34
N ALA A 193 -1.51 -0.75 3.66
CA ALA A 193 -1.86 -1.93 4.44
C ALA A 193 -3.21 -2.54 4.00
N LEU A 194 -4.21 -1.72 3.68
CA LEU A 194 -5.52 -2.17 3.21
C LEU A 194 -5.48 -2.78 1.80
N LEU A 195 -4.65 -2.23 0.91
CA LEU A 195 -4.53 -2.70 -0.48
C LEU A 195 -3.76 -4.02 -0.62
N LEU A 196 -3.03 -4.43 0.41
CA LEU A 196 -2.32 -5.70 0.43
C LEU A 196 -3.32 -6.85 0.65
N ASP A 197 -3.44 -7.73 -0.35
CA ASP A 197 -4.26 -8.96 -0.40
C ASP A 197 -3.75 -10.05 0.58
N MET A 198 -3.61 -9.71 1.86
CA MET A 198 -3.03 -10.55 2.93
C MET A 198 -3.72 -10.25 4.27
N ASP A 199 -3.60 -11.16 5.25
CA ASP A 199 -4.10 -10.92 6.61
C ASP A 199 -3.22 -9.88 7.34
N GLN A 200 -3.60 -8.62 7.16
CA GLN A 200 -2.93 -7.46 7.76
C GLN A 200 -3.54 -7.06 9.11
N GLY A 201 -4.43 -7.88 9.69
CA GLY A 201 -5.13 -7.58 10.94
C GLY A 201 -4.20 -7.02 12.03
N PRO A 202 -3.09 -7.70 12.40
CA PRO A 202 -2.17 -7.21 13.43
C PRO A 202 -1.48 -5.88 13.10
N ILE A 203 -1.15 -5.64 11.83
CA ILE A 203 -0.53 -4.39 11.38
C ILE A 203 -1.55 -3.25 11.47
N ILE A 204 -2.74 -3.46 10.92
CA ILE A 204 -3.85 -2.50 10.96
C ILE A 204 -4.23 -2.20 12.42
N ASP A 205 -4.29 -3.22 13.28
CA ASP A 205 -4.55 -3.06 14.71
C ASP A 205 -3.53 -2.18 15.40
N TYR A 206 -2.24 -2.40 15.12
CA TYR A 206 -1.17 -1.57 15.65
C TYR A 206 -1.24 -0.13 15.15
N LEU A 207 -1.44 0.07 13.85
CA LEU A 207 -1.60 1.41 13.28
C LEU A 207 -2.82 2.12 13.90
N PHE A 208 -3.93 1.42 14.06
CA PHE A 208 -5.14 1.97 14.65
C PHE A 208 -5.03 2.23 16.16
N SER A 209 -4.24 1.44 16.90
CA SER A 209 -4.08 1.64 18.34
C SER A 209 -3.09 2.75 18.68
N GLU A 210 -1.95 2.81 18.00
CA GLU A 210 -0.85 3.72 18.34
C GLU A 210 -0.76 4.96 17.43
N HIS A 211 -1.27 4.87 16.19
CA HIS A 211 -1.07 5.89 15.15
C HIS A 211 -2.37 6.25 14.41
N TYR A 212 -3.50 6.24 15.12
CA TYR A 212 -4.83 6.34 14.51
C TYR A 212 -5.04 7.60 13.65
N THR A 213 -4.39 8.71 14.00
CA THR A 213 -4.49 9.97 13.25
C THR A 213 -3.97 9.85 11.83
N LEU A 214 -3.10 8.86 11.53
CA LEU A 214 -2.65 8.57 10.18
C LEU A 214 -3.77 8.05 9.27
N ALA A 215 -4.89 7.58 9.82
CA ALA A 215 -6.05 7.15 9.03
C ALA A 215 -6.74 8.31 8.29
N TYR A 216 -6.56 9.54 8.80
CA TYR A 216 -7.09 10.77 8.18
C TYR A 216 -6.14 11.37 7.14
N ALA A 217 -4.90 10.89 7.06
CA ALA A 217 -3.99 11.33 6.01
C ALA A 217 -4.51 10.86 4.65
N THR A 218 -4.44 11.75 3.66
CA THR A 218 -4.89 11.47 2.30
C THR A 218 -3.73 11.24 1.34
N ASP A 219 -4.03 10.57 0.24
CA ASP A 219 -3.14 10.46 -0.91
C ASP A 219 -3.24 11.70 -1.82
N ASN A 220 -2.60 11.63 -2.99
CA ASN A 220 -2.57 12.72 -3.96
C ASN A 220 -3.95 13.03 -4.61
N GLU A 221 -4.96 12.18 -4.40
CA GLU A 221 -6.32 12.31 -4.93
C GLU A 221 -7.34 12.62 -3.82
N ASP A 222 -6.86 13.05 -2.65
CA ASP A 222 -7.66 13.30 -1.45
C ASP A 222 -8.42 12.06 -0.94
N ARG A 223 -7.95 10.85 -1.26
CA ARG A 223 -8.54 9.61 -0.73
C ARG A 223 -7.91 9.30 0.62
N SER A 224 -8.74 9.04 1.62
CA SER A 224 -8.33 8.63 2.98
C SER A 224 -8.29 7.11 3.13
N ALA A 225 -7.97 6.63 4.34
CA ALA A 225 -8.14 5.21 4.69
C ALA A 225 -9.61 4.77 4.62
N MET A 226 -10.56 5.64 5.02
CA MET A 226 -11.99 5.38 4.97
C MET A 226 -12.48 5.21 3.52
N TYR A 227 -12.02 6.09 2.62
CA TYR A 227 -12.33 5.98 1.21
C TYR A 227 -11.85 4.64 0.64
N THR A 228 -10.58 4.31 0.88
CA THR A 228 -9.98 3.07 0.39
C THR A 228 -10.67 1.84 0.97
N SER A 229 -11.02 1.82 2.26
CA SER A 229 -11.71 0.67 2.86
C SER A 229 -13.12 0.48 2.32
N THR A 230 -13.86 1.56 2.07
CA THR A 230 -15.18 1.48 1.42
C THR A 230 -15.05 0.98 0.00
N GLN A 231 -14.07 1.47 -0.78
CA GLN A 231 -13.82 0.97 -2.13
C GLN A 231 -13.51 -0.54 -2.15
N LEU A 232 -12.85 -1.05 -1.11
CA LEU A 232 -12.48 -2.47 -0.97
C LEU A 232 -13.59 -3.36 -0.40
N GLY A 233 -14.77 -2.84 -0.06
CA GLY A 233 -15.81 -3.68 0.53
C GLY A 233 -15.67 -3.89 2.05
N ASN A 234 -14.73 -3.23 2.73
CA ASN A 234 -14.37 -3.54 4.11
C ASN A 234 -15.22 -2.76 5.13
N GLU A 235 -16.52 -3.08 5.17
CA GLU A 235 -17.50 -2.42 6.04
C GLU A 235 -17.09 -2.45 7.52
N ALA A 236 -16.57 -3.57 8.02
CA ALA A 236 -16.15 -3.70 9.41
C ALA A 236 -15.04 -2.70 9.80
N PHE A 237 -14.07 -2.47 8.91
CA PHE A 237 -13.02 -1.47 9.17
C PHE A 237 -13.56 -0.04 9.05
N CYS A 238 -14.47 0.22 8.12
CA CYS A 238 -15.15 1.51 8.02
C CYS A 238 -15.91 1.83 9.32
N LEU A 239 -16.70 0.89 9.85
CA LEU A 239 -17.41 1.04 11.12
C LEU A 239 -16.45 1.25 12.29
N ARG A 240 -15.30 0.56 12.29
CA ARG A 240 -14.25 0.79 13.28
C ARG A 240 -13.70 2.21 13.21
N LEU A 241 -13.46 2.76 12.03
CA LEU A 241 -13.07 4.17 11.87
C LEU A 241 -14.17 5.12 12.37
N MET A 242 -15.42 4.84 12.03
CA MET A 242 -16.59 5.63 12.43
C MET A 242 -16.84 5.63 13.95
N SER A 243 -16.33 4.66 14.70
CA SER A 243 -16.35 4.69 16.17
C SER A 243 -15.58 5.88 16.78
N ARG A 244 -14.77 6.58 15.98
CA ARG A 244 -14.10 7.82 16.37
C ARG A 244 -14.95 9.04 15.94
N PRO A 245 -15.24 9.98 16.86
CA PRO A 245 -16.18 11.07 16.60
C PRO A 245 -15.69 12.07 15.54
N ASP A 246 -14.38 12.13 15.30
CA ASP A 246 -13.73 13.05 14.37
C ASP A 246 -13.56 12.49 12.95
N THR A 247 -13.96 11.24 12.70
CA THR A 247 -13.72 10.59 11.41
C THR A 247 -14.43 11.28 10.25
N LEU A 248 -15.72 11.58 10.37
CA LEU A 248 -16.45 12.25 9.28
C LEU A 248 -16.09 13.72 9.10
N ALA A 249 -15.77 14.41 10.20
CA ALA A 249 -15.36 15.80 10.16
C ALA A 249 -14.07 16.00 9.34
N ASN A 250 -13.18 15.01 9.33
CA ASN A 250 -11.91 15.04 8.61
C ASN A 250 -11.95 14.36 7.23
N GLU A 251 -13.11 13.88 6.78
CA GLU A 251 -13.22 13.08 5.55
C GLU A 251 -13.53 13.97 4.32
N PRO A 252 -12.56 14.19 3.40
CA PRO A 252 -12.77 15.07 2.25
C PRO A 252 -13.76 14.50 1.24
N LYS A 253 -13.87 13.16 1.15
CA LYS A 253 -14.63 12.44 0.14
C LYS A 253 -15.88 11.78 0.70
N LYS A 254 -16.48 12.34 1.76
CA LYS A 254 -17.63 11.74 2.46
C LYS A 254 -18.83 11.43 1.56
N GLN A 255 -19.08 12.25 0.53
CA GLN A 255 -20.15 12.00 -0.44
C GLN A 255 -19.90 10.76 -1.30
N ASP A 256 -18.69 10.65 -1.86
CA ASP A 256 -18.28 9.50 -2.65
C ASP A 256 -18.31 8.22 -1.80
N ILE A 257 -17.91 8.31 -0.53
CA ILE A 257 -17.98 7.19 0.43
C ILE A 257 -19.41 6.71 0.64
N LEU A 258 -20.38 7.62 0.80
CA LEU A 258 -21.78 7.23 0.94
C LEU A 258 -22.29 6.51 -0.32
N LEU A 259 -21.98 7.05 -1.50
CA LEU A 259 -22.42 6.44 -2.77
C LEU A 259 -21.79 5.04 -2.94
N MET A 260 -20.50 4.89 -2.67
CA MET A 260 -19.83 3.58 -2.70
C MET A 260 -20.41 2.61 -1.66
N ALA A 261 -20.75 3.09 -0.46
CA ALA A 261 -21.37 2.26 0.59
C ALA A 261 -22.76 1.75 0.16
N ILE A 262 -23.56 2.61 -0.49
CA ILE A 262 -24.87 2.23 -1.04
C ILE A 262 -24.70 1.20 -2.17
N GLU A 263 -23.82 1.47 -3.13
CA GLU A 263 -23.58 0.57 -4.27
C GLU A 263 -23.00 -0.77 -3.87
N GLY A 264 -22.18 -0.78 -2.81
CA GLY A 264 -21.58 -1.99 -2.22
C GLY A 264 -22.49 -2.74 -1.24
N ASP A 265 -23.75 -2.31 -1.07
CA ASP A 265 -24.70 -2.87 -0.09
C ASP A 265 -24.18 -2.89 1.35
N MET A 266 -23.36 -1.91 1.73
CA MET A 266 -22.81 -1.73 3.08
C MET A 266 -23.84 -1.02 3.96
N ARG A 267 -24.86 -1.77 4.37
CA ARG A 267 -26.03 -1.23 5.07
C ARG A 267 -25.68 -0.54 6.38
N GLU A 268 -24.85 -1.16 7.22
CA GLU A 268 -24.52 -0.61 8.54
C GLU A 268 -23.70 0.67 8.38
N LEU A 269 -22.73 0.66 7.46
CA LEU A 269 -21.95 1.86 7.15
C LEU A 269 -22.84 2.97 6.57
N THR A 270 -23.74 2.65 5.65
CA THR A 270 -24.67 3.63 5.07
C THR A 270 -25.50 4.29 6.15
N LEU A 271 -26.05 3.50 7.08
CA LEU A 271 -26.82 3.98 8.22
C LEU A 271 -26.00 4.88 9.15
N GLU A 272 -24.77 4.50 9.45
CA GLU A 272 -23.89 5.29 10.32
C GLU A 272 -23.52 6.64 9.67
N LEU A 273 -23.26 6.64 8.36
CA LEU A 273 -22.94 7.84 7.59
C LEU A 273 -24.09 8.86 7.61
N ILE A 274 -25.32 8.42 7.32
CA ILE A 274 -26.48 9.32 7.24
C ILE A 274 -26.97 9.80 8.61
N ASN A 275 -26.72 9.02 9.67
CA ASN A 275 -27.03 9.40 11.04
C ASN A 275 -25.98 10.34 11.65
N GLY A 276 -24.77 10.39 11.08
CA GLY A 276 -23.71 11.27 11.52
C GLY A 276 -24.11 12.75 11.44
N SER A 277 -23.86 13.51 12.51
CA SER A 277 -24.22 14.94 12.58
C SER A 277 -23.52 15.81 11.53
N ASP A 278 -22.40 15.34 10.99
CA ASP A 278 -21.59 16.05 10.00
C ASP A 278 -22.00 15.76 8.55
N TYR A 279 -23.01 14.90 8.37
CA TYR A 279 -23.53 14.52 7.06
C TYR A 279 -24.84 15.24 6.75
N VAL A 280 -24.81 16.03 5.67
CA VAL A 280 -25.96 16.83 5.24
C VAL A 280 -26.45 16.30 3.89
N MET A 281 -27.64 15.71 3.86
CA MET A 281 -28.15 14.97 2.69
C MET A 281 -28.59 15.84 1.51
N GLY A 282 -29.07 17.07 1.73
CA GLY A 282 -29.58 17.89 0.62
C GLY A 282 -28.54 18.24 -0.44
N PRO A 283 -27.33 18.71 -0.06
CA PRO A 283 -26.25 18.93 -1.01
C PRO A 283 -25.92 17.68 -1.84
N CYS A 284 -26.14 16.48 -1.30
CA CYS A 284 -25.91 15.21 -2.01
C CYS A 284 -26.97 14.88 -3.06
N HIS A 285 -28.07 15.63 -3.13
CA HIS A 285 -29.14 15.45 -4.13
C HIS A 285 -29.29 16.67 -5.06
N SER A 286 -28.55 17.75 -4.79
CA SER A 286 -28.75 19.02 -5.48
C SER A 286 -27.82 19.13 -6.69
N GLY A 287 -28.40 19.31 -7.88
CA GLY A 287 -27.63 19.52 -9.12
C GLY A 287 -27.02 18.25 -9.73
N LEU A 288 -27.37 17.07 -9.21
CA LEU A 288 -26.98 15.77 -9.77
C LEU A 288 -28.16 15.14 -10.52
N PRO A 289 -27.90 14.35 -11.59
CA PRO A 289 -28.88 13.43 -12.15
C PRO A 289 -29.44 12.49 -11.07
N PHE A 290 -30.72 12.11 -11.15
CA PHE A 290 -31.36 11.27 -10.13
C PHE A 290 -30.57 9.98 -9.87
N GLU A 291 -30.10 9.33 -10.94
CA GLU A 291 -29.29 8.12 -10.88
C GLU A 291 -27.97 8.28 -10.12
N ASP A 292 -27.45 9.49 -9.97
CA ASP A 292 -26.21 9.79 -9.25
C ASP A 292 -26.46 10.25 -7.80
N THR A 293 -27.72 10.42 -7.41
CA THR A 293 -28.07 10.76 -6.03
C THR A 293 -28.04 9.53 -5.11
N PRO A 294 -27.81 9.69 -3.79
CA PRO A 294 -27.92 8.59 -2.83
C PRO A 294 -29.26 7.84 -2.90
N LEU A 295 -30.38 8.57 -3.04
CA LEU A 295 -31.70 7.96 -3.18
C LEU A 295 -31.82 7.13 -4.48
N GLY A 296 -31.38 7.69 -5.60
CA GLY A 296 -31.45 7.00 -6.90
C GLY A 296 -30.58 5.76 -6.93
N ARG A 297 -29.34 5.84 -6.40
CA ARG A 297 -28.45 4.69 -6.25
C ARG A 297 -29.06 3.63 -5.35
N ALA A 298 -29.63 4.01 -4.21
CA ALA A 298 -30.27 3.05 -3.29
C ALA A 298 -31.45 2.33 -3.94
N LEU A 299 -32.33 3.04 -4.64
CA LEU A 299 -33.43 2.41 -5.37
C LEU A 299 -32.93 1.54 -6.53
N ALA A 300 -31.79 1.86 -7.14
CA ALA A 300 -31.20 1.07 -8.20
C ALA A 300 -30.55 -0.23 -7.71
N THR A 301 -30.19 -0.34 -6.42
CA THR A 301 -29.67 -1.59 -5.84
C THR A 301 -30.72 -2.71 -5.74
N ASP A 302 -32.01 -2.37 -5.86
CA ASP A 302 -33.15 -3.27 -5.58
C ASP A 302 -33.17 -3.79 -4.12
N ASN A 303 -32.40 -3.18 -3.23
CA ASN A 303 -32.45 -3.45 -1.79
C ASN A 303 -33.50 -2.55 -1.12
N ALA A 304 -34.73 -3.07 -1.01
CA ALA A 304 -35.85 -2.37 -0.39
C ALA A 304 -35.58 -2.00 1.08
N GLU A 305 -34.77 -2.77 1.82
CA GLU A 305 -34.45 -2.47 3.21
C GLU A 305 -33.49 -1.28 3.31
N LEU A 306 -32.48 -1.21 2.45
CA LEU A 306 -31.55 -0.07 2.36
C LEU A 306 -32.28 1.20 1.91
N ALA A 307 -33.13 1.08 0.87
CA ALA A 307 -33.97 2.18 0.41
C ALA A 307 -34.89 2.68 1.53
N SER A 308 -35.57 1.77 2.24
CA SER A 308 -36.44 2.16 3.36
C SER A 308 -35.66 2.81 4.50
N ALA A 309 -34.49 2.28 4.84
CA ALA A 309 -33.59 2.85 5.84
C ALA A 309 -33.19 4.30 5.53
N LEU A 310 -32.86 4.60 4.27
CA LEU A 310 -32.56 5.96 3.83
C LEU A 310 -33.80 6.86 3.88
N LEU A 311 -34.95 6.37 3.40
CA LEU A 311 -36.19 7.14 3.35
C LEU A 311 -36.76 7.49 4.73
N LEU A 312 -36.55 6.62 5.72
CA LEU A 312 -36.99 6.83 7.10
C LEU A 312 -36.03 7.73 7.91
N ASN A 313 -34.89 8.09 7.34
CA ASN A 313 -33.91 8.91 8.04
C ASN A 313 -34.39 10.37 8.16
N SER A 314 -34.33 10.94 9.37
CA SER A 314 -34.78 12.32 9.62
C SER A 314 -33.95 13.38 8.89
N ASN A 315 -32.71 13.07 8.52
CA ASN A 315 -31.84 13.97 7.75
C ASN A 315 -32.13 13.88 6.24
N MET A 316 -32.94 12.93 5.78
CA MET A 316 -33.23 12.72 4.37
C MET A 316 -34.15 13.81 3.81
N HIS A 317 -33.55 14.75 3.07
CA HIS A 317 -34.24 15.82 2.37
C HIS A 317 -33.83 15.79 0.90
N VAL A 318 -34.80 15.86 -0.01
CA VAL A 318 -34.54 15.79 -1.45
C VAL A 318 -35.26 16.92 -2.19
N PRO A 319 -34.66 17.51 -3.24
CA PRO A 319 -35.36 18.46 -4.09
C PRO A 319 -36.64 17.88 -4.69
N GLY A 320 -37.66 18.72 -4.91
CA GLY A 320 -38.94 18.32 -5.53
C GLY A 320 -38.79 17.55 -6.85
N PRO A 321 -37.91 17.95 -7.78
CA PRO A 321 -37.65 17.18 -9.00
C PRO A 321 -37.12 15.77 -8.72
N VAL A 322 -36.15 15.63 -7.81
CA VAL A 322 -35.56 14.34 -7.40
C VAL A 322 -36.64 13.43 -6.78
N LYS A 323 -37.53 13.99 -5.95
CA LYS A 323 -38.67 13.26 -5.39
C LYS A 323 -39.64 12.74 -6.47
N ALA A 324 -39.95 13.57 -7.46
CA ALA A 324 -40.84 13.19 -8.55
C ALA A 324 -40.23 12.07 -9.42
N GLU A 325 -38.93 12.17 -9.72
CA GLU A 325 -38.19 11.12 -10.43
C GLU A 325 -38.09 9.82 -9.62
N ALA A 326 -37.86 9.90 -8.31
CA ALA A 326 -37.87 8.74 -7.42
C ALA A 326 -39.22 8.01 -7.41
N LEU A 327 -40.34 8.74 -7.34
CA LEU A 327 -41.69 8.16 -7.42
C LEU A 327 -41.93 7.46 -8.76
N GLN A 328 -41.54 8.10 -9.87
CA GLN A 328 -41.66 7.52 -11.20
C GLN A 328 -40.83 6.24 -11.32
N TYR A 329 -39.56 6.28 -10.88
CA TYR A 329 -38.65 5.15 -10.91
C TYR A 329 -39.19 3.98 -10.08
N ALA A 330 -39.57 4.25 -8.83
CA ALA A 330 -40.09 3.23 -7.92
C ALA A 330 -41.38 2.58 -8.46
N GLY A 331 -42.27 3.37 -9.07
CA GLY A 331 -43.48 2.87 -9.71
C GLY A 331 -43.21 1.97 -10.92
N VAL A 332 -42.25 2.33 -11.77
CA VAL A 332 -41.85 1.52 -12.94
C VAL A 332 -41.17 0.21 -12.52
N LYS A 333 -40.35 0.25 -11.46
CA LYS A 333 -39.68 -0.94 -10.92
C LYS A 333 -40.58 -1.85 -10.09
N GLY A 334 -41.77 -1.39 -9.72
CA GLY A 334 -42.75 -2.18 -8.97
C GLY A 334 -42.42 -2.28 -7.48
N PHE A 335 -41.79 -1.26 -6.90
CA PHE A 335 -41.62 -1.17 -5.44
C PHE A 335 -43.00 -1.14 -4.75
N GLY A 336 -43.07 -1.73 -3.55
CA GLY A 336 -44.31 -1.83 -2.78
C GLY A 336 -44.90 -0.47 -2.36
N PRO A 337 -46.18 -0.44 -1.98
CA PRO A 337 -46.87 0.79 -1.59
C PRO A 337 -46.21 1.52 -0.41
N ASP A 338 -45.55 0.78 0.49
CA ASP A 338 -44.85 1.34 1.65
C ASP A 338 -43.68 2.24 1.23
N ILE A 339 -42.87 1.81 0.26
CA ILE A 339 -41.73 2.60 -0.26
C ILE A 339 -42.25 3.83 -1.01
N LEU A 340 -43.29 3.68 -1.82
CA LEU A 340 -43.91 4.81 -2.52
C LEU A 340 -44.42 5.87 -1.55
N ALA A 341 -45.13 5.45 -0.49
CA ALA A 341 -45.61 6.34 0.56
C ALA A 341 -44.45 7.02 1.32
N GLN A 342 -43.35 6.30 1.57
CA GLN A 342 -42.16 6.88 2.19
C GLN A 342 -41.53 7.96 1.31
N ILE A 343 -41.38 7.71 0.00
CA ILE A 343 -40.87 8.73 -0.95
C ILE A 343 -41.82 9.93 -1.00
N GLU A 344 -43.13 9.71 -1.07
CA GLU A 344 -44.14 10.77 -1.11
C GLU A 344 -44.14 11.66 0.15
N ASN A 345 -43.74 11.11 1.30
CA ASN A 345 -43.64 11.86 2.55
C ASN A 345 -42.27 12.54 2.77
N LEU A 346 -41.29 12.36 1.87
CA LEU A 346 -40.00 13.02 2.02
C LEU A 346 -40.13 14.55 2.02
N PRO A 347 -39.48 15.25 2.96
CA PRO A 347 -39.46 16.70 2.98
C PRO A 347 -38.66 17.25 1.79
N THR A 348 -39.25 18.24 1.11
CA THR A 348 -38.64 18.90 -0.06
C THR A 348 -38.00 20.24 0.26
N GLU A 349 -38.33 20.81 1.41
CA GLU A 349 -37.75 22.07 1.90
C GLU A 349 -36.48 21.74 2.68
N CYS A 350 -35.34 22.30 2.27
CA CYS A 350 -34.08 22.13 2.97
C CYS A 350 -33.91 23.23 4.04
N PRO A 351 -33.82 22.88 5.34
CA PRO A 351 -33.68 23.88 6.41
C PRO A 351 -32.46 24.81 6.23
N TRP A 352 -31.35 24.30 5.67
CA TRP A 352 -30.12 25.06 5.43
C TRP A 352 -30.15 26.00 4.21
N MET A 353 -31.19 25.95 3.37
CA MET A 353 -31.34 26.94 2.28
C MET A 353 -32.03 28.23 2.73
N LEU A 354 -32.53 28.27 3.97
CA LEU A 354 -33.24 29.42 4.54
C LEU A 354 -32.38 30.22 5.55
N SER A 355 -31.15 29.78 5.81
CA SER A 355 -30.12 30.42 6.64
C SER A 355 -29.00 30.98 5.79
#